data_AF-A0A2S7A3I7-F1
#
_entry.id   AF-A0A2S7A3I7-F1
#
_cell.length_a   1.000
_cell.length_b   1.000
_cell.length_c   1.000
_cell.angle_alpha   90.00
_cell.angle_beta   90.00
_cell.angle_gamma   90.00
#
_symmetry.space_group_name_H-M   'P 1'
#
loop_
_entity.id
_entity.type
_entity.pdbx_description
1 polymer ?
#
loop_
_entity_poly.entity_id
_entity_poly.type
_entity_poly.pdbx_seq_one_letter_code
_entity_poly.pdbx_strand_id
1 'polypeptide(L)'
;MEVMLAGEATRAFRVDEASQVGQARREAAVLAQTLGFDEAACGRVALVATELATNMVKHGRGGWLQLSTVAARQGMGVEICAIDGGPGFALVDGLRDGYSTVGTPGTGLGAIQRQAQVLDAYSDARGAVVMARLFAQQRAELDLPYGAIRLPLHNETVCGDAWHLAIGEQRATVTLIDGLGHGPGAADAADAGARAAATARGEPGERIAQLHAGMSGTRGGAAAVMQFDSSTGRVRFAGVGNIVASLCDGDGVRGMPSHPGIVGVQFRKAQPFDFPDAAGKLLVMHSDGLQSRWNLRDHPGLLSRHPRLIAAVLLRDYTRGRDDCGVFVMRLGGLQ
;
A
#
# COMPACT_ATOMS: atom_id res chain seq x y z
N MET A 1 -5.25 11.08 -18.27
CA MET A 1 -5.32 11.16 -16.78
C MET A 1 -3.90 11.26 -16.28
N GLU A 2 -3.60 12.25 -15.44
CA GLU A 2 -2.29 12.39 -14.81
C GLU A 2 -2.46 12.32 -13.30
N VAL A 3 -1.85 11.31 -12.68
CA VAL A 3 -1.84 11.12 -11.23
C VAL A 3 -0.39 11.18 -10.80
N MET A 4 -0.08 11.99 -9.79
CA MET A 4 1.24 12.06 -9.18
C MET A 4 1.07 12.15 -7.67
N LEU A 5 1.65 11.20 -6.95
CA LEU A 5 1.50 11.10 -5.50
C LEU A 5 2.79 10.59 -4.86
N ALA A 6 3.28 11.32 -3.87
CA ALA A 6 4.22 10.79 -2.89
C ALA A 6 3.44 10.19 -1.73
N GLY A 7 3.84 9.01 -1.27
CA GLY A 7 3.17 8.27 -0.23
C GLY A 7 3.32 8.87 1.16
N GLU A 8 2.19 9.20 1.78
CA GLU A 8 2.16 9.51 3.21
C GLU A 8 2.33 8.25 4.07
N ALA A 9 2.75 8.44 5.32
CA ALA A 9 2.83 7.35 6.28
C ALA A 9 1.44 6.75 6.53
N THR A 10 1.36 5.42 6.45
CA THR A 10 0.15 4.70 6.82
C THR A 10 -0.04 4.82 8.33
N ARG A 11 -1.16 5.38 8.78
CA ARG A 11 -1.50 5.40 10.19
C ARG A 11 -1.96 3.99 10.57
N ALA A 12 -1.37 3.41 11.60
CA ALA A 12 -1.73 2.09 12.07
C ALA A 12 -1.82 2.09 13.61
N PHE A 13 -2.90 1.53 14.15
CA PHE A 13 -3.08 1.37 15.58
C PHE A 13 -3.80 0.07 15.90
N ARG A 14 -3.57 -0.41 17.12
CA ARG A 14 -4.20 -1.62 17.65
C ARG A 14 -5.68 -1.36 17.96
N VAL A 15 -6.50 -2.34 17.64
CA VAL A 15 -7.91 -2.38 18.04
C VAL A 15 -8.20 -3.76 18.62
N ASP A 16 -8.07 -3.87 19.93
CA ASP A 16 -8.21 -5.08 20.73
C ASP A 16 -9.42 -5.02 21.67
N GLU A 17 -9.87 -3.81 22.01
CA GLU A 17 -11.00 -3.57 22.91
C GLU A 17 -11.92 -2.45 22.42
N ALA A 18 -13.12 -2.38 23.01
CA ALA A 18 -14.17 -1.46 22.58
C ALA A 18 -13.80 0.03 22.69
N SER A 19 -12.89 0.41 23.60
CA SER A 19 -12.43 1.79 23.76
C SER A 19 -11.74 2.32 22.49
N GLN A 20 -11.03 1.46 21.77
CA GLN A 20 -10.25 1.77 20.57
C GLN A 20 -11.14 1.92 19.32
N VAL A 21 -12.36 1.39 19.33
CA VAL A 21 -13.36 1.65 18.27
C VAL A 21 -13.67 3.15 18.18
N GLY A 22 -13.73 3.83 19.33
CA GLY A 22 -13.91 5.29 19.37
C GLY A 22 -12.73 6.06 18.79
N GLN A 23 -11.49 5.56 18.98
CA GLN A 23 -10.29 6.11 18.36
C GLN A 23 -10.34 5.95 16.84
N ALA A 24 -10.64 4.74 16.35
CA ALA A 24 -10.78 4.44 14.93
C ALA A 24 -11.71 5.40 14.21
N ARG A 25 -12.91 5.60 14.78
CA ARG A 25 -13.90 6.53 14.26
C ARG A 25 -13.38 7.96 14.15
N ARG A 26 -12.74 8.47 15.21
CA ARG A 26 -12.24 9.85 15.27
C ARG A 26 -11.11 10.07 14.27
N GLU A 27 -10.12 9.18 14.22
CA GLU A 27 -8.98 9.33 13.32
C GLU A 27 -9.39 9.23 11.85
N ALA A 28 -10.33 8.34 11.51
CA ALA A 28 -10.85 8.23 10.16
C ALA A 28 -11.65 9.47 9.74
N ALA A 29 -12.48 10.03 10.64
CA ALA A 29 -13.18 11.29 10.39
C ALA A 29 -12.22 12.47 10.18
N VAL A 30 -11.20 12.59 11.02
CA VAL A 30 -10.17 13.64 10.90
C VAL A 30 -9.46 13.51 9.56
N LEU A 31 -9.10 12.29 9.14
CA LEU A 31 -8.45 12.06 7.85
C LEU A 31 -9.33 12.51 6.68
N ALA A 32 -10.62 12.16 6.69
CA ALA A 32 -11.57 12.61 5.67
C ALA A 32 -11.72 14.14 5.64
N GLN A 33 -11.80 14.79 6.81
CA GLN A 33 -11.88 16.24 6.93
C GLN A 33 -10.63 16.93 6.36
N THR A 34 -9.43 16.40 6.65
CA THR A 34 -8.17 16.91 6.08
C THR A 34 -8.14 16.81 4.55
N LEU A 35 -8.82 15.81 3.97
CA LEU A 35 -8.99 15.68 2.51
C LEU A 35 -10.13 16.54 1.93
N GLY A 36 -10.81 17.34 2.74
CA GLY A 36 -11.88 18.24 2.29
C GLY A 36 -13.21 17.55 2.02
N PHE A 37 -13.45 16.38 2.62
CA PHE A 37 -14.76 15.71 2.53
C PHE A 37 -15.83 16.54 3.27
N ASP A 38 -17.05 16.56 2.73
CA ASP A 38 -18.18 17.18 3.42
C ASP A 38 -18.58 16.40 4.69
N GLU A 39 -19.44 17.00 5.52
CA GLU A 39 -19.86 16.42 6.81
C GLU A 39 -20.48 15.03 6.64
N ALA A 40 -21.32 14.86 5.60
CA ALA A 40 -21.96 13.58 5.31
C ALA A 40 -20.93 12.51 4.92
N ALA A 41 -19.94 12.85 4.11
CA ALA A 41 -18.86 11.96 3.69
C ALA A 41 -17.92 11.62 4.84
N CYS A 42 -17.59 12.57 5.71
CA CYS A 42 -16.86 12.31 6.95
C CYS A 42 -17.63 11.32 7.85
N GLY A 43 -18.95 11.48 7.97
CA GLY A 43 -19.82 10.56 8.69
C GLY A 43 -19.79 9.13 8.13
N ARG A 44 -19.77 8.97 6.80
CA ARG A 44 -19.64 7.65 6.16
C ARG A 44 -18.30 6.98 6.46
N VAL A 45 -17.19 7.73 6.35
CA VAL A 45 -15.85 7.24 6.67
C VAL A 45 -15.77 6.79 8.14
N ALA A 46 -16.29 7.61 9.07
CA ALA A 46 -16.38 7.27 10.48
C ALA A 46 -17.20 5.99 10.75
N LEU A 47 -18.32 5.82 10.05
CA LEU A 47 -19.16 4.64 10.18
C LEU A 47 -18.41 3.38 9.72
N VAL A 48 -17.78 3.41 8.54
CA VAL A 48 -16.99 2.28 8.03
C VAL A 48 -15.86 1.91 8.98
N ALA A 49 -15.13 2.90 9.52
CA ALA A 49 -14.08 2.65 10.50
C ALA A 49 -14.63 2.00 11.78
N THR A 50 -15.81 2.44 12.24
CA THR A 50 -16.47 1.91 13.43
C THR A 50 -16.88 0.45 13.25
N GLU A 51 -17.48 0.12 12.10
CA GLU A 51 -17.92 -1.24 11.79
C GLU A 51 -16.72 -2.20 11.63
N LEU A 52 -15.68 -1.79 10.91
CA LEU A 52 -14.46 -2.58 10.75
C LEU A 52 -13.76 -2.83 12.11
N ALA A 53 -13.61 -1.79 12.92
CA ALA A 53 -13.02 -1.90 14.25
C ALA A 53 -13.88 -2.79 15.19
N THR A 54 -15.21 -2.65 15.13
CA THR A 54 -16.12 -3.47 15.94
C THR A 54 -16.04 -4.95 15.55
N ASN A 55 -15.99 -5.25 14.25
CA ASN A 55 -15.84 -6.62 13.77
C ASN A 55 -14.50 -7.24 14.21
N MET A 56 -13.43 -6.46 14.20
CA MET A 56 -12.12 -6.88 14.67
C MET A 56 -12.13 -7.29 16.15
N VAL A 57 -12.78 -6.51 17.01
CA VAL A 57 -12.91 -6.82 18.45
C VAL A 57 -13.81 -8.04 18.68
N LYS A 58 -14.97 -8.10 18.02
CA LYS A 58 -15.98 -9.14 18.26
C LYS A 58 -15.65 -10.49 17.63
N HIS A 59 -14.98 -10.48 16.48
CA HIS A 59 -14.79 -11.66 15.64
C HIS A 59 -13.31 -11.93 15.30
N GLY A 60 -12.51 -10.87 15.15
CA GLY A 60 -11.10 -10.94 14.74
C GLY A 60 -10.08 -11.21 15.85
N ARG A 61 -10.50 -11.23 17.13
CA ARG A 61 -9.62 -11.31 18.31
C ARG A 61 -8.64 -10.14 18.42
N GLY A 62 -9.06 -8.98 17.92
CA GLY A 62 -8.22 -7.81 17.84
C GLY A 62 -7.24 -7.85 16.66
N GLY A 63 -6.54 -6.74 16.44
CA GLY A 63 -5.80 -6.56 15.19
C GLY A 63 -5.25 -5.15 15.01
N TRP A 64 -4.91 -4.84 13.76
CA TRP A 64 -4.43 -3.54 13.34
C TRP A 64 -5.44 -2.90 12.39
N LEU A 65 -5.86 -1.68 12.70
CA LEU A 65 -6.59 -0.83 11.76
C LEU A 65 -5.60 0.13 11.12
N GLN A 66 -5.58 0.15 9.80
CA GLN A 66 -4.75 1.03 8.99
C GLN A 66 -5.61 2.08 8.29
N LEU A 67 -5.17 3.33 8.33
CA LEU A 67 -5.78 4.46 7.62
C LEU A 67 -4.74 5.06 6.66
N SER A 68 -5.15 5.35 5.43
CA SER A 68 -4.26 5.92 4.42
C SER A 68 -5.01 6.89 3.50
N THR A 69 -4.29 7.92 3.05
CA THR A 69 -4.70 8.73 1.91
C THR A 69 -4.39 7.96 0.62
N VAL A 70 -5.33 7.94 -0.32
CA VAL A 70 -5.14 7.24 -1.60
C VAL A 70 -5.45 8.16 -2.76
N ALA A 71 -4.63 8.12 -3.80
CA ALA A 71 -4.96 8.79 -5.05
C ALA A 71 -6.15 8.11 -5.71
N ALA A 72 -7.03 8.92 -6.26
CA ALA A 72 -8.11 8.49 -7.13
C ALA A 72 -7.86 9.03 -8.54
N ARG A 73 -8.62 8.54 -9.53
CA ARG A 73 -8.65 9.14 -10.88
C ARG A 73 -8.98 10.63 -10.84
N GLN A 74 -9.73 11.06 -9.83
CA GLN A 74 -10.06 12.45 -9.55
C GLN A 74 -10.00 12.69 -8.03
N GLY A 75 -9.06 13.54 -7.60
CA GLY A 75 -8.89 13.89 -6.20
C GLY A 75 -8.28 12.76 -5.35
N MET A 76 -8.60 12.78 -4.07
CA MET A 76 -8.08 11.85 -3.06
C MET A 76 -9.21 11.08 -2.39
N GLY A 77 -8.89 9.89 -1.88
CA GLY A 77 -9.77 9.03 -1.10
C GLY A 77 -9.19 8.71 0.27
N VAL A 78 -10.06 8.16 1.12
CA VAL A 78 -9.68 7.51 2.38
C VAL A 78 -9.71 6.01 2.18
N GLU A 79 -8.64 5.34 2.56
CA GLU A 79 -8.58 3.88 2.64
C GLU A 79 -8.53 3.44 4.11
N ILE A 80 -9.37 2.46 4.45
CA ILE A 80 -9.43 1.83 5.77
C ILE A 80 -9.18 0.34 5.57
N CYS A 81 -8.16 -0.21 6.23
CA CYS A 81 -7.81 -1.62 6.13
C CYS A 81 -7.72 -2.25 7.53
N ALA A 82 -8.61 -3.18 7.82
CA ALA A 82 -8.63 -3.97 9.04
C ALA A 82 -7.84 -5.27 8.81
N ILE A 83 -6.88 -5.56 9.68
CA ILE A 83 -6.03 -6.75 9.64
C ILE A 83 -6.11 -7.45 10.99
N ASP A 84 -6.66 -8.66 11.02
CA ASP A 84 -6.81 -9.46 12.23
C ASP A 84 -6.13 -10.84 12.12
N GLY A 85 -5.93 -11.46 13.27
CA GLY A 85 -5.41 -12.82 13.43
C GLY A 85 -6.49 -13.81 13.90
N GLY A 86 -7.75 -13.52 13.56
CA GLY A 86 -8.89 -14.31 13.98
C GLY A 86 -8.96 -15.69 13.30
N PRO A 87 -10.04 -16.46 13.51
CA PRO A 87 -10.20 -17.78 12.87
C PRO A 87 -10.43 -17.71 11.35
N GLY A 88 -10.49 -16.50 10.78
CA GLY A 88 -10.91 -16.24 9.41
C GLY A 88 -12.43 -16.35 9.22
N PHE A 89 -12.92 -15.89 8.07
CA PHE A 89 -14.34 -15.97 7.69
C PHE A 89 -14.54 -16.00 6.17
N ALA A 90 -15.67 -16.56 5.73
CA ALA A 90 -16.09 -16.46 4.34
C ALA A 90 -16.83 -15.13 4.11
N LEU A 91 -16.28 -14.27 3.24
CA LEU A 91 -16.86 -12.94 2.97
C LEU A 91 -18.32 -13.01 2.49
N VAL A 92 -18.65 -14.01 1.68
CA VAL A 92 -20.02 -14.22 1.17
C VAL A 92 -21.02 -14.45 2.31
N ASP A 93 -20.60 -15.13 3.38
CA ASP A 93 -21.45 -15.36 4.54
C ASP A 93 -21.58 -14.10 5.40
N GLY A 94 -20.51 -13.31 5.50
CA GLY A 94 -20.52 -12.03 6.22
C GLY A 94 -21.30 -10.89 5.53
N LEU A 95 -21.46 -10.95 4.20
CA LEU A 95 -22.22 -9.97 3.40
C LEU A 95 -23.72 -10.28 3.31
N ARG A 96 -24.17 -11.47 3.73
CA ARG A 96 -25.61 -11.77 3.82
C ARG A 96 -26.18 -11.00 5.01
N ASP A 97 -27.02 -10.01 4.73
CA ASP A 97 -27.76 -9.26 5.77
C ASP A 97 -28.43 -10.25 6.74
N GLY A 98 -28.15 -10.12 8.04
CA GLY A 98 -28.74 -10.98 9.08
C GLY A 98 -27.90 -12.20 9.49
N TYR A 99 -26.74 -12.44 8.87
CA TYR A 99 -25.84 -13.53 9.29
C TYR A 99 -24.90 -13.04 10.40
N SER A 100 -25.17 -13.45 11.64
CA SER A 100 -24.27 -13.24 12.79
C SER A 100 -24.09 -14.54 13.53
N THR A 101 -22.83 -14.94 13.76
CA THR A 101 -22.49 -16.05 14.64
C THR A 101 -22.51 -15.63 16.12
N VAL A 102 -22.61 -14.33 16.42
CA VAL A 102 -22.58 -13.78 17.79
C VAL A 102 -23.52 -12.57 17.90
N GLY A 103 -24.78 -12.81 18.28
CA GLY A 103 -25.65 -11.88 19.02
C GLY A 103 -25.85 -10.43 18.50
N THR A 104 -25.41 -10.10 17.29
CA THR A 104 -25.60 -8.80 16.63
C THR A 104 -26.42 -8.97 15.36
N PRO A 105 -27.05 -7.92 14.81
CA PRO A 105 -27.96 -8.06 13.66
C PRO A 105 -27.33 -8.57 12.34
N GLY A 106 -26.04 -8.93 12.30
CA GLY A 106 -25.39 -9.41 11.07
C GLY A 106 -25.34 -8.36 9.96
N THR A 107 -25.33 -7.08 10.33
CA THR A 107 -25.47 -5.93 9.40
C THR A 107 -24.16 -5.19 9.13
N GLY A 108 -23.07 -5.47 9.86
CA GLY A 108 -21.86 -4.62 9.86
C GLY A 108 -21.15 -4.56 8.51
N LEU A 109 -20.90 -5.72 7.87
CA LEU A 109 -20.28 -5.75 6.54
C LEU A 109 -21.24 -5.27 5.44
N GLY A 110 -22.53 -5.56 5.55
CA GLY A 110 -23.55 -5.00 4.65
C GLY A 110 -23.64 -3.46 4.74
N ALA A 111 -23.47 -2.90 5.95
CA ALA A 111 -23.40 -1.46 6.14
C ALA A 111 -22.15 -0.87 5.46
N ILE A 112 -20.99 -1.51 5.61
CA ILE A 112 -19.76 -1.08 4.92
C ILE A 112 -19.96 -1.11 3.39
N GLN A 113 -20.52 -2.20 2.85
CA GLN A 113 -20.78 -2.34 1.41
C GLN A 113 -21.68 -1.23 0.86
N ARG A 114 -22.64 -0.73 1.65
CA ARG A 114 -23.52 0.37 1.25
C ARG A 114 -22.85 1.75 1.30
N GLN A 115 -21.77 1.92 2.07
CA GLN A 115 -21.10 3.21 2.25
C GLN A 115 -19.82 3.35 1.43
N ALA A 116 -19.06 2.26 1.27
CA ALA A 116 -17.78 2.25 0.58
C ALA A 116 -17.95 2.09 -0.93
N GLN A 117 -17.09 2.75 -1.70
CA GLN A 117 -17.07 2.63 -3.16
C GLN A 117 -16.27 1.42 -3.61
N VAL A 118 -15.27 1.02 -2.82
CA VAL A 118 -14.51 -0.22 -2.99
C VAL A 118 -14.54 -0.95 -1.67
N LEU A 119 -14.87 -2.24 -1.71
CA LEU A 119 -14.79 -3.16 -0.59
C LEU A 119 -14.23 -4.47 -1.13
N ASP A 120 -13.15 -4.96 -0.54
CA ASP A 120 -12.62 -6.30 -0.80
C ASP A 120 -12.16 -6.92 0.51
N ALA A 121 -12.15 -8.26 0.57
CA ALA A 121 -11.59 -8.97 1.70
C ALA A 121 -10.86 -10.23 1.27
N TYR A 122 -9.88 -10.59 2.08
CA TYR A 122 -9.17 -11.85 2.01
C TYR A 122 -9.14 -12.47 3.41
N SER A 123 -9.38 -13.77 3.49
CA SER A 123 -9.30 -14.48 4.76
C SER A 123 -8.84 -15.90 4.55
N ASP A 124 -8.04 -16.37 5.49
CA ASP A 124 -7.50 -17.72 5.56
C ASP A 124 -7.33 -18.14 7.03
N ALA A 125 -6.67 -19.28 7.26
CA ALA A 125 -6.43 -19.81 8.59
C ALA A 125 -5.53 -18.91 9.47
N ARG A 126 -4.89 -17.87 8.90
CA ARG A 126 -4.03 -16.92 9.63
C ARG A 126 -4.79 -15.65 10.02
N GLY A 127 -6.05 -15.50 9.60
CA GLY A 127 -6.92 -14.37 9.96
C GLY A 127 -7.60 -13.72 8.76
N ALA A 128 -8.09 -12.51 8.93
CA ALA A 128 -8.74 -11.75 7.87
C ALA A 128 -8.12 -10.38 7.62
N VAL A 129 -8.23 -9.95 6.37
CA VAL A 129 -7.93 -8.59 5.91
C VAL A 129 -9.16 -8.07 5.18
N VAL A 130 -9.73 -6.96 5.66
CA VAL A 130 -10.88 -6.30 5.04
C VAL A 130 -10.49 -4.86 4.71
N MET A 131 -10.64 -4.47 3.46
CA MET A 131 -10.25 -3.16 2.95
C MET A 131 -11.45 -2.44 2.35
N ALA A 132 -11.61 -1.17 2.70
CA ALA A 132 -12.59 -0.27 2.11
C ALA A 132 -11.93 1.03 1.62
N ARG A 133 -12.33 1.52 0.45
CA ARG A 133 -12.02 2.87 -0.03
C ARG A 133 -13.27 3.71 -0.17
N LEU A 134 -13.15 4.94 0.28
CA LEU A 134 -14.18 5.96 0.21
C LEU A 134 -13.65 7.20 -0.50
N PHE A 135 -14.44 7.73 -1.41
CA PHE A 135 -14.14 8.95 -2.16
C PHE A 135 -15.19 10.02 -1.83
N ALA A 136 -14.80 11.30 -1.92
CA ALA A 136 -15.73 12.41 -1.67
C ALA A 136 -16.95 12.33 -2.60
N GLN A 137 -16.69 12.07 -3.88
CA GLN A 137 -17.71 11.68 -4.85
C GLN A 137 -17.89 10.16 -4.77
N GLN A 138 -19.11 9.70 -4.48
CA GLN A 138 -19.41 8.28 -4.26
C GLN A 138 -19.40 7.46 -5.57
N ARG A 139 -18.24 7.35 -6.20
CA ARG A 139 -18.02 6.77 -7.53
C ARG A 139 -16.91 5.72 -7.45
N ALA A 140 -17.23 4.46 -7.75
CA ALA A 140 -16.27 3.35 -7.67
C ALA A 140 -15.22 3.38 -8.79
N GLU A 141 -15.58 3.94 -9.95
CA GLU A 141 -14.69 4.12 -11.09
C GLU A 141 -13.52 5.07 -10.82
N LEU A 142 -13.57 5.83 -9.71
CA LEU A 142 -12.48 6.68 -9.26
C LEU A 142 -11.30 5.89 -8.68
N ASP A 143 -11.50 4.61 -8.38
CA ASP A 143 -10.44 3.79 -7.81
C ASP A 143 -9.27 3.57 -8.78
N LEU A 144 -8.07 3.62 -8.20
CA LEU A 144 -6.83 3.20 -8.84
C LEU A 144 -6.35 1.92 -8.16
N PRO A 145 -6.41 0.74 -8.81
CA PRO A 145 -6.01 -0.53 -8.22
C PRO A 145 -4.49 -0.65 -8.01
N TYR A 146 -3.99 0.05 -7.00
CA TYR A 146 -2.67 -0.12 -6.40
C TYR A 146 -2.83 -0.31 -4.89
N GLY A 147 -1.84 -0.91 -4.25
CA GLY A 147 -1.72 -1.01 -2.80
C GLY A 147 -0.39 -0.44 -2.40
N ALA A 148 -0.36 0.50 -1.47
CA ALA A 148 0.90 1.04 -0.97
C ALA A 148 0.80 1.23 0.54
N ILE A 149 1.84 0.81 1.24
CA ILE A 149 1.96 0.89 2.69
C ILE A 149 3.37 1.38 2.99
N ARG A 150 3.51 2.33 3.91
CA ARG A 150 4.79 2.62 4.57
C ARG A 150 4.51 2.76 6.07
N LEU A 151 5.13 1.91 6.88
CA LEU A 151 4.96 1.89 8.33
C LEU A 151 6.27 2.16 9.03
N PRO A 152 6.26 3.02 10.05
CA PRO A 152 7.44 3.21 10.89
C PRO A 152 7.73 1.95 11.70
N LEU A 153 8.99 1.75 12.06
CA LEU A 153 9.38 0.82 13.12
C LEU A 153 8.59 1.15 14.40
N HIS A 154 8.15 0.14 15.16
CA HIS A 154 7.14 0.26 16.23
C HIS A 154 7.33 1.39 17.28
N ASN A 155 8.56 1.89 17.47
CA ASN A 155 8.89 2.95 18.43
C ASN A 155 9.21 4.31 17.76
N GLU A 156 9.12 4.38 16.44
CA GLU A 156 9.36 5.57 15.65
C GLU A 156 8.04 6.22 15.26
N THR A 157 8.05 7.55 15.17
CA THR A 157 6.91 8.35 14.72
C THR A 157 7.00 8.73 13.24
N VAL A 158 8.15 8.43 12.62
CA VAL A 158 8.48 8.71 11.22
C VAL A 158 9.04 7.46 10.58
N CYS A 159 8.74 7.26 9.30
CA CYS A 159 9.10 6.05 8.56
C CYS A 159 10.27 6.35 7.62
N GLY A 160 11.35 5.58 7.76
CA GLY A 160 12.52 5.61 6.88
C GLY A 160 12.28 5.09 5.47
N ASP A 161 11.14 4.49 5.17
CA ASP A 161 10.75 4.12 3.81
C ASP A 161 9.89 5.21 3.16
N ALA A 162 9.93 5.36 1.84
CA ALA A 162 9.04 6.24 1.09
C ALA A 162 8.73 5.66 -0.30
N TRP A 163 7.60 6.05 -0.88
CA TRP A 163 7.24 5.68 -2.25
C TRP A 163 6.66 6.86 -3.03
N HIS A 164 6.73 6.76 -4.35
CA HIS A 164 6.13 7.73 -5.27
C HIS A 164 5.52 7.01 -6.47
N LEU A 165 4.32 7.44 -6.87
CA LEU A 165 3.58 6.93 -8.01
C LEU A 165 3.29 8.08 -8.99
N ALA A 166 3.64 7.89 -10.26
CA ALA A 166 3.17 8.74 -11.34
C ALA A 166 2.50 7.89 -12.44
N ILE A 167 1.25 8.20 -12.77
CA ILE A 167 0.51 7.58 -13.86
C ILE A 167 0.21 8.67 -14.88
N GLY A 168 0.74 8.52 -16.09
CA GLY A 168 0.33 9.28 -17.26
C GLY A 168 -0.45 8.40 -18.24
N GLU A 169 -0.73 8.91 -19.44
CA GLU A 169 -1.56 8.21 -20.43
C GLU A 169 -1.01 6.85 -20.85
N GLN A 170 0.30 6.77 -21.11
CA GLN A 170 0.93 5.53 -21.59
C GLN A 170 1.92 4.92 -20.61
N ARG A 171 2.31 5.66 -19.56
CA ARG A 171 3.37 5.25 -18.64
C ARG A 171 2.92 5.30 -17.19
N ALA A 172 3.27 4.26 -16.42
CA ALA A 172 3.20 4.27 -14.96
C ALA A 172 4.63 4.15 -14.41
N THR A 173 5.03 5.06 -13.53
CA THR A 173 6.33 5.07 -12.85
C THR A 173 6.10 4.88 -11.35
N VAL A 174 6.76 3.89 -10.77
CA VAL A 174 6.77 3.64 -9.33
C VAL A 174 8.19 3.76 -8.82
N THR A 175 8.36 4.49 -7.74
CA THR A 175 9.62 4.60 -7.01
C THR A 175 9.39 4.11 -5.59
N LEU A 176 10.29 3.27 -5.07
CA LEU A 176 10.35 2.88 -3.66
C LEU A 176 11.75 3.19 -3.13
N ILE A 177 11.83 3.75 -1.93
CA ILE A 177 13.06 4.22 -1.27
C ILE A 177 13.05 3.70 0.16
N ASP A 178 14.21 3.28 0.63
CA ASP A 178 14.51 2.81 1.98
C ASP A 178 15.73 3.61 2.46
N GLY A 179 15.48 4.60 3.32
CA GLY A 179 16.49 5.50 3.86
C GLY A 179 17.38 4.76 4.85
N LEU A 180 18.68 5.08 4.86
CA LEU A 180 19.64 4.31 5.65
C LEU A 180 19.38 4.39 7.17
N GLY A 181 19.06 3.25 7.77
CA GLY A 181 18.73 3.11 9.19
C GLY A 181 17.25 3.40 9.45
N HIS A 182 16.91 3.82 10.67
CA HIS A 182 15.54 4.20 11.02
C HIS A 182 15.48 5.60 11.66
N GLY A 183 14.26 6.06 11.91
CA GLY A 183 13.97 7.33 12.58
C GLY A 183 14.21 8.55 11.70
N PRO A 184 14.33 9.76 12.29
CA PRO A 184 14.27 11.02 11.54
C PRO A 184 15.27 11.15 10.39
N GLY A 185 16.53 10.73 10.59
CA GLY A 185 17.54 10.85 9.54
C GLY A 185 17.32 9.90 8.35
N ALA A 186 16.68 8.75 8.57
CA ALA A 186 16.27 7.86 7.48
C ALA A 186 15.04 8.42 6.76
N ALA A 187 14.05 8.89 7.52
CA ALA A 187 12.85 9.54 6.98
C ALA A 187 13.19 10.78 6.13
N ASP A 188 14.12 11.63 6.59
CA ASP A 188 14.60 12.79 5.85
C ASP A 188 15.20 12.40 4.49
N ALA A 189 15.99 11.32 4.45
CA ALA A 189 16.58 10.80 3.22
C ALA A 189 15.52 10.25 2.26
N ALA A 190 14.57 9.47 2.79
CA ALA A 190 13.50 8.87 2.00
C ALA A 190 12.53 9.91 1.45
N ASP A 191 12.14 10.89 2.26
CA ASP A 191 11.28 11.98 1.84
C ASP A 191 11.99 12.92 0.85
N ALA A 192 13.31 13.13 0.97
CA ALA A 192 14.10 13.83 -0.04
C ALA A 192 14.09 13.07 -1.39
N GLY A 193 14.26 11.75 -1.34
CA GLY A 193 14.14 10.90 -2.53
C GLY A 193 12.75 10.94 -3.16
N ALA A 194 11.67 10.94 -2.35
CA ALA A 194 10.30 11.03 -2.84
C ALA A 194 10.02 12.38 -3.51
N ARG A 195 10.50 13.49 -2.92
CA ARG A 195 10.44 14.83 -3.55
C ARG A 195 11.19 14.87 -4.88
N ALA A 196 12.38 14.27 -4.94
CA ALA A 196 13.15 14.17 -6.18
C ALA A 196 12.43 13.30 -7.23
N ALA A 197 11.77 12.22 -6.81
CA ALA A 197 11.02 11.34 -7.70
C ALA A 197 9.84 12.04 -8.41
N ALA A 198 9.19 13.00 -7.75
CA ALA A 198 8.08 13.77 -8.32
C ALA A 198 8.51 14.62 -9.53
N THR A 199 9.71 15.18 -9.49
CA THR A 199 10.25 16.00 -10.58
C THR A 199 11.16 15.24 -11.53
N ALA A 200 11.58 14.02 -11.16
CA ALA A 200 12.46 13.21 -11.99
C ALA A 200 11.85 12.89 -13.36
N ARG A 201 12.67 12.89 -14.40
CA ARG A 201 12.29 12.56 -15.79
C ARG A 201 13.23 11.53 -16.40
N GLY A 202 12.86 11.02 -17.58
CA GLY A 202 13.67 10.06 -18.32
C GLY A 202 13.45 8.60 -17.92
N GLU A 203 14.44 7.78 -18.25
CA GLU A 203 14.48 6.34 -18.02
C GLU A 203 14.83 5.99 -16.56
N PRO A 204 14.61 4.74 -16.08
CA PRO A 204 14.76 4.41 -14.66
C PRO A 204 16.15 4.75 -14.08
N GLY A 205 17.21 4.53 -14.84
CA GLY A 205 18.58 4.85 -14.42
C GLY A 205 18.86 6.35 -14.33
N GLU A 206 18.27 7.15 -15.22
CA GLU A 206 18.36 8.62 -15.20
C GLU A 206 17.59 9.19 -14.02
N ARG A 207 16.43 8.58 -13.70
CA ARG A 207 15.65 8.92 -12.51
C ARG A 207 16.44 8.60 -11.24
N ILE A 208 17.08 7.44 -11.15
CA ILE A 208 17.96 7.10 -10.02
C ILE A 208 19.10 8.14 -9.87
N ALA A 209 19.68 8.63 -10.97
CA ALA A 209 20.70 9.69 -10.91
C ALA A 209 20.14 11.02 -10.37
N GLN A 210 18.90 11.38 -10.74
CA GLN A 210 18.22 12.56 -10.19
C GLN A 210 17.85 12.39 -8.72
N LEU A 211 17.41 11.18 -8.31
CA LEU A 211 17.22 10.84 -6.90
C LEU A 211 18.53 10.97 -6.12
N HIS A 212 19.66 10.51 -6.68
CA HIS A 212 20.96 10.64 -6.04
C HIS A 212 21.33 12.10 -5.77
N ALA A 213 21.11 12.99 -6.74
CA ALA A 213 21.32 14.42 -6.55
C ALA A 213 20.37 14.99 -5.48
N GLY A 214 19.08 14.61 -5.50
CA GLY A 214 18.09 15.07 -4.53
C GLY A 214 18.28 14.54 -3.11
N MET A 215 18.93 13.39 -2.94
CA MET A 215 19.25 12.77 -1.66
C MET A 215 20.65 13.12 -1.15
N SER A 216 21.47 13.82 -1.94
CA SER A 216 22.81 14.23 -1.52
C SER A 216 22.75 15.14 -0.30
N GLY A 217 23.61 14.88 0.69
CA GLY A 217 23.60 15.59 1.98
C GLY A 217 22.64 15.02 3.03
N THR A 218 21.88 13.98 2.70
CA THR A 218 21.11 13.17 3.67
C THR A 218 21.90 11.90 4.03
N ARG A 219 21.29 10.97 4.79
CA ARG A 219 21.87 9.63 5.00
C ARG A 219 21.94 8.79 3.70
N GLY A 220 21.21 9.19 2.67
CA GLY A 220 21.00 8.36 1.49
C GLY A 220 20.16 7.13 1.80
N GLY A 221 20.10 6.20 0.85
CA GLY A 221 19.32 4.98 1.00
C GLY A 221 19.37 4.06 -0.21
N ALA A 222 18.66 2.94 -0.12
CA ALA A 222 18.33 2.15 -1.27
C ALA A 222 17.15 2.76 -2.02
N ALA A 223 17.12 2.63 -3.34
CA ALA A 223 15.99 3.07 -4.14
C ALA A 223 15.83 2.22 -5.40
N ALA A 224 14.60 2.02 -5.82
CA ALA A 224 14.27 1.38 -7.08
C ALA A 224 13.19 2.14 -7.84
N VAL A 225 13.35 2.19 -9.16
CA VAL A 225 12.42 2.82 -10.09
C VAL A 225 11.96 1.78 -11.10
N MET A 226 10.64 1.58 -11.18
CA MET A 226 9.96 0.76 -12.17
C MET A 226 9.17 1.69 -13.10
N GLN A 227 9.27 1.47 -14.41
CA GLN A 227 8.42 2.12 -15.41
C GLN A 227 7.73 1.08 -16.28
N PHE A 228 6.41 1.10 -16.30
CA PHE A 228 5.57 0.30 -17.19
C PHE A 228 5.10 1.16 -18.37
N ASP A 229 5.30 0.66 -19.58
CA ASP A 229 4.79 1.24 -20.82
C ASP A 229 3.64 0.38 -21.35
N SER A 230 2.43 0.96 -21.32
CA SER A 230 1.21 0.28 -21.78
C SER A 230 1.14 0.06 -23.28
N SER A 231 1.83 0.89 -24.08
CA SER A 231 1.83 0.75 -25.54
C SER A 231 2.61 -0.48 -25.98
N THR A 232 3.65 -0.85 -25.21
CA THR A 232 4.51 -2.01 -25.50
C THR A 232 4.29 -3.18 -24.54
N GLY A 233 3.51 -3.00 -23.47
CA GLY A 233 3.31 -4.01 -22.43
C GLY A 233 4.59 -4.36 -21.65
N ARG A 234 5.60 -3.48 -21.66
CA ARG A 234 6.94 -3.73 -21.13
C ARG A 234 7.20 -2.96 -19.84
N VAL A 235 7.96 -3.56 -18.94
CA VAL A 235 8.58 -2.89 -17.79
C VAL A 235 10.05 -2.59 -18.05
N ARG A 236 10.50 -1.40 -17.64
CA ARG A 236 11.92 -1.07 -17.45
C ARG A 236 12.18 -0.80 -15.99
N PHE A 237 13.27 -1.31 -15.45
CA PHE A 237 13.57 -1.25 -14.02
C PHE A 237 15.03 -0.91 -13.76
N ALA A 238 15.30 -0.05 -12.77
CA ALA A 238 16.63 0.14 -12.22
C ALA A 238 16.53 0.22 -10.69
N GLY A 239 17.41 -0.50 -9.98
CA GLY A 239 17.46 -0.51 -8.53
C GLY A 239 18.89 -0.40 -8.00
N VAL A 240 19.03 0.26 -6.86
CA VAL A 240 20.27 0.44 -6.11
C VAL A 240 20.00 0.10 -4.65
N GLY A 241 20.83 -0.75 -4.04
CA GLY A 241 20.67 -1.23 -2.68
C GLY A 241 19.82 -2.49 -2.57
N ASN A 242 19.03 -2.58 -1.51
CA ASN A 242 18.31 -3.78 -1.03
C ASN A 242 16.79 -3.77 -1.35
N ILE A 243 16.26 -2.77 -2.08
CA ILE A 243 14.86 -2.79 -2.50
C ILE A 243 14.59 -4.05 -3.35
N VAL A 244 13.60 -4.82 -2.92
CA VAL A 244 13.14 -6.02 -3.63
C VAL A 244 12.02 -5.62 -4.56
N ALA A 245 12.08 -6.08 -5.81
CA ALA A 245 11.04 -5.87 -6.80
C ALA A 245 10.82 -7.16 -7.60
N SER A 246 9.56 -7.52 -7.85
CA SER A 246 9.18 -8.74 -8.55
C SER A 246 7.93 -8.54 -9.42
N LEU A 247 7.87 -9.27 -10.54
CA LEU A 247 6.66 -9.46 -11.34
C LEU A 247 6.08 -10.84 -11.06
N CYS A 248 4.78 -10.91 -10.80
CA CYS A 248 4.06 -12.14 -10.47
C CYS A 248 2.85 -12.34 -11.38
N ASP A 249 2.62 -13.57 -11.83
CA ASP A 249 1.49 -13.96 -12.68
C ASP A 249 0.77 -15.23 -12.21
N GLY A 250 1.07 -15.71 -10.99
CA GLY A 250 0.50 -16.93 -10.41
C GLY A 250 1.27 -18.21 -10.79
N ASP A 251 1.87 -18.22 -11.97
CA ASP A 251 2.70 -19.31 -12.49
C ASP A 251 4.18 -19.16 -12.10
N GLY A 252 4.64 -17.94 -11.87
CA GLY A 252 5.99 -17.68 -11.37
C GLY A 252 6.17 -16.32 -10.72
N VAL A 253 7.35 -16.15 -10.13
CA VAL A 253 7.86 -14.87 -9.63
C VAL A 253 9.14 -14.56 -10.40
N ARG A 254 9.16 -13.43 -11.09
CA ARG A 254 10.35 -12.93 -11.80
C ARG A 254 10.91 -11.75 -11.03
N GLY A 255 12.01 -11.96 -10.32
CA GLY A 255 12.72 -10.90 -9.60
C GLY A 255 13.35 -9.88 -10.55
N MET A 256 13.38 -8.62 -10.12
CA MET A 256 14.00 -7.51 -10.81
C MET A 256 15.23 -7.06 -9.99
N PRO A 257 16.46 -7.17 -10.54
CA PRO A 257 17.68 -7.07 -9.76
C PRO A 257 18.08 -5.62 -9.46
N SER A 258 18.44 -5.37 -8.20
CA SER A 258 19.08 -4.13 -7.74
C SER A 258 20.60 -4.33 -7.66
N HIS A 259 21.37 -3.25 -7.89
CA HIS A 259 22.82 -3.27 -7.77
C HIS A 259 23.30 -2.72 -6.43
N PRO A 260 24.44 -3.18 -5.89
CA PRO A 260 25.00 -2.62 -4.66
C PRO A 260 25.29 -1.12 -4.78
N GLY A 261 24.95 -0.37 -3.73
CA GLY A 261 25.22 1.05 -3.63
C GLY A 261 24.20 1.76 -2.72
N ILE A 262 24.44 3.05 -2.50
CA ILE A 262 23.61 3.92 -1.68
C ILE A 262 23.32 5.19 -2.50
N VAL A 263 22.06 5.41 -2.84
CA VAL A 263 21.58 6.64 -3.50
C VAL A 263 21.72 7.80 -2.53
N GLY A 264 22.20 8.96 -3.01
CA GLY A 264 22.60 10.09 -2.15
C GLY A 264 24.04 10.02 -1.59
N VAL A 265 24.72 8.87 -1.67
CA VAL A 265 26.10 8.70 -1.18
C VAL A 265 27.04 8.22 -2.29
N GLN A 266 26.96 6.95 -2.68
CA GLN A 266 27.82 6.38 -3.72
C GLN A 266 27.22 5.10 -4.30
N PHE A 267 27.18 5.02 -5.63
CA PHE A 267 26.82 3.81 -6.37
C PHE A 267 27.45 3.88 -7.76
N ARG A 268 27.55 2.74 -8.46
CA ARG A 268 27.91 2.70 -9.89
C ARG A 268 26.71 3.10 -10.74
N LYS A 269 26.87 3.24 -12.06
CA LYS A 269 25.75 3.54 -12.97
C LYS A 269 24.60 2.52 -12.77
N ALA A 270 23.40 3.01 -12.49
CA ALA A 270 22.18 2.20 -12.40
C ALA A 270 21.67 1.88 -13.81
N GLN A 271 22.13 0.77 -14.37
CA GLN A 271 21.72 0.32 -15.70
C GLN A 271 20.28 -0.22 -15.65
N PRO A 272 19.36 0.28 -16.50
CA PRO A 272 18.01 -0.27 -16.58
C PRO A 272 17.99 -1.65 -17.22
N PHE A 273 17.10 -2.52 -16.71
CA PHE A 273 16.77 -3.83 -17.26
C PHE A 273 15.39 -3.81 -17.91
N ASP A 274 15.23 -4.56 -19.00
CA ASP A 274 13.97 -4.71 -19.72
C ASP A 274 13.26 -6.02 -19.34
N PHE A 275 11.96 -5.93 -19.10
CA PHE A 275 11.07 -7.03 -18.77
C PHE A 275 9.88 -7.00 -19.74
N PRO A 276 9.96 -7.73 -20.87
CA PRO A 276 8.83 -7.86 -21.80
C PRO A 276 7.69 -8.66 -21.17
N ASP A 277 6.52 -8.61 -21.80
CA ASP A 277 5.33 -9.39 -21.43
C ASP A 277 4.92 -9.17 -19.96
N ALA A 278 4.89 -7.91 -19.55
CA ALA A 278 4.58 -7.49 -18.18
C ALA A 278 3.12 -7.07 -17.99
N ALA A 279 2.38 -6.80 -19.08
CA ALA A 279 0.96 -6.48 -19.02
C ALA A 279 0.17 -7.60 -18.31
N GLY A 280 -0.77 -7.22 -17.44
CA GLY A 280 -1.58 -8.14 -16.62
C GLY A 280 -0.88 -8.67 -15.37
N LYS A 281 0.46 -8.63 -15.31
CA LYS A 281 1.24 -9.10 -14.14
C LYS A 281 1.08 -8.17 -12.95
N LEU A 282 1.30 -8.74 -11.77
CA LEU A 282 1.35 -8.02 -10.51
C LEU A 282 2.79 -7.58 -10.22
N LEU A 283 3.02 -6.29 -10.11
CA LEU A 283 4.22 -5.73 -9.50
C LEU A 283 4.10 -5.87 -7.99
N VAL A 284 5.15 -6.38 -7.34
CA VAL A 284 5.36 -6.29 -5.90
C VAL A 284 6.74 -5.67 -5.67
N MET A 285 6.81 -4.56 -4.94
CA MET A 285 8.04 -3.93 -4.47
C MET A 285 7.99 -3.80 -2.95
N HIS A 286 9.10 -4.01 -2.26
CA HIS A 286 9.18 -3.77 -0.82
C HIS A 286 10.59 -3.43 -0.35
N SER A 287 10.68 -2.70 0.77
CA SER A 287 11.93 -2.51 1.53
C SER A 287 12.31 -3.78 2.27
N ASP A 288 13.47 -3.82 2.91
CA ASP A 288 13.92 -5.03 3.61
C ASP A 288 13.28 -5.23 4.98
N GLY A 289 12.40 -4.32 5.43
CA GLY A 289 11.47 -4.53 6.53
C GLY A 289 10.52 -5.71 6.31
N LEU A 290 10.29 -6.09 5.05
CA LEU A 290 9.58 -7.29 4.66
C LEU A 290 10.56 -8.41 4.30
N GLN A 291 10.29 -9.64 4.74
CA GLN A 291 11.06 -10.81 4.33
C GLN A 291 10.96 -11.01 2.82
N SER A 292 12.08 -11.22 2.12
CA SER A 292 12.08 -11.41 0.66
C SER A 292 11.56 -12.77 0.20
N ARG A 293 11.43 -13.74 1.13
CA ARG A 293 10.95 -15.10 0.84
C ARG A 293 9.47 -15.24 1.20
N TRP A 294 8.62 -14.66 0.37
CA TRP A 294 7.18 -14.91 0.37
C TRP A 294 6.79 -15.66 -0.90
N ASN A 295 5.64 -16.32 -0.88
CA ASN A 295 5.07 -16.96 -2.05
C ASN A 295 3.55 -16.73 -2.07
N LEU A 296 3.04 -16.08 -3.13
CA LEU A 296 1.60 -15.83 -3.25
C LEU A 296 0.78 -17.12 -3.36
N ARG A 297 1.41 -18.26 -3.70
CA ARG A 297 0.76 -19.58 -3.70
C ARG A 297 0.45 -20.09 -2.30
N ASP A 298 1.13 -19.59 -1.28
CA ASP A 298 0.80 -19.88 0.11
C ASP A 298 -0.56 -19.23 0.51
N HIS A 299 -1.10 -18.39 -0.37
CA HIS A 299 -2.33 -17.60 -0.19
C HIS A 299 -3.33 -17.83 -1.33
N PRO A 300 -4.05 -18.97 -1.34
CA PRO A 300 -4.96 -19.30 -2.44
C PRO A 300 -6.01 -18.20 -2.70
N GLY A 301 -6.12 -17.76 -3.95
CA GLY A 301 -7.08 -16.72 -4.34
C GLY A 301 -6.69 -15.28 -3.97
N LEU A 302 -5.52 -15.05 -3.35
CA LEU A 302 -5.04 -13.70 -3.05
C LEU A 302 -4.66 -12.92 -4.32
N LEU A 303 -4.10 -13.59 -5.33
CA LEU A 303 -3.63 -12.95 -6.57
C LEU A 303 -4.74 -12.21 -7.33
N SER A 304 -5.99 -12.68 -7.23
CA SER A 304 -7.16 -12.06 -7.86
C SER A 304 -7.75 -10.90 -7.07
N ARG A 305 -7.24 -10.63 -5.86
CA ARG A 305 -7.75 -9.57 -4.99
C ARG A 305 -7.20 -8.21 -5.38
N HIS A 306 -7.81 -7.19 -4.80
CA HIS A 306 -7.33 -5.82 -4.91
C HIS A 306 -5.85 -5.74 -4.44
N PRO A 307 -4.94 -5.06 -5.17
CA PRO A 307 -3.52 -4.98 -4.83
C PRO A 307 -3.22 -4.52 -3.40
N ARG A 308 -4.09 -3.68 -2.83
CA ARG A 308 -4.00 -3.29 -1.41
C ARG A 308 -4.13 -4.45 -0.43
N LEU A 309 -5.02 -5.41 -0.68
CA LEU A 309 -5.14 -6.60 0.17
C LEU A 309 -3.88 -7.45 0.09
N ILE A 310 -3.32 -7.59 -1.10
CA ILE A 310 -2.06 -8.31 -1.30
C ILE A 310 -0.95 -7.66 -0.46
N ALA A 311 -0.82 -6.32 -0.51
CA ALA A 311 0.13 -5.60 0.32
C ALA A 311 -0.10 -5.83 1.84
N ALA A 312 -1.36 -5.80 2.30
CA ALA A 312 -1.70 -6.04 3.70
C ALA A 312 -1.41 -7.48 4.16
N VAL A 313 -1.74 -8.48 3.35
CA VAL A 313 -1.47 -9.88 3.68
C VAL A 313 0.03 -10.15 3.70
N LEU A 314 0.77 -9.61 2.73
CA LEU A 314 2.23 -9.70 2.74
C LEU A 314 2.81 -9.09 4.01
N LEU A 315 2.35 -7.89 4.38
CA LEU A 315 2.77 -7.24 5.62
C LEU A 315 2.43 -8.07 6.87
N ARG A 316 1.19 -8.57 6.98
CA ARG A 316 0.73 -9.38 8.13
C ARG A 316 1.61 -10.59 8.37
N ASP A 317 2.02 -11.26 7.29
CA ASP A 317 2.62 -12.60 7.37
C ASP A 317 4.15 -12.58 7.25
N TYR A 318 4.72 -11.54 6.64
CA TYR A 318 6.14 -11.50 6.29
C TYR A 318 6.87 -10.25 6.77
N THR A 319 6.25 -9.39 7.60
CA THR A 319 7.00 -8.31 8.26
C THR A 319 8.07 -8.88 9.19
N ARG A 320 9.24 -8.24 9.25
CA ARG A 320 10.32 -8.62 10.17
C ARG A 320 10.15 -8.01 11.56
N GLY A 321 9.43 -6.88 11.65
CA GLY A 321 9.15 -6.16 12.90
C GLY A 321 10.35 -5.48 13.56
N ARG A 322 11.49 -5.39 12.87
CA ARG A 322 12.75 -4.81 13.37
C ARG A 322 13.28 -3.67 12.49
N ASP A 323 12.50 -3.27 11.50
CA ASP A 323 12.80 -2.16 10.59
C ASP A 323 11.53 -1.43 10.18
N ASP A 324 11.69 -0.28 9.53
CA ASP A 324 10.63 0.36 8.75
C ASP A 324 10.14 -0.60 7.64
N CYS A 325 8.87 -0.52 7.25
CA CYS A 325 8.31 -1.44 6.26
C CYS A 325 7.48 -0.73 5.19
N GLY A 326 8.01 -0.72 3.96
CA GLY A 326 7.42 -0.18 2.75
C GLY A 326 7.04 -1.31 1.81
N VAL A 327 5.79 -1.33 1.36
CA VAL A 327 5.26 -2.32 0.41
C VAL A 327 4.43 -1.61 -0.64
N PHE A 328 4.71 -1.85 -1.91
CA PHE A 328 3.94 -1.35 -3.04
C PHE A 328 3.54 -2.50 -3.97
N VAL A 329 2.26 -2.55 -4.34
CA VAL A 329 1.68 -3.58 -5.19
C VAL A 329 0.79 -2.95 -6.25
N MET A 330 0.88 -3.40 -7.50
CA MET A 330 0.09 -2.84 -8.59
C MET A 330 -0.10 -3.84 -9.72
N ARG A 331 -1.29 -3.89 -10.32
CA ARG A 331 -1.52 -4.67 -11.54
C ARG A 331 -1.14 -3.84 -12.76
N LEU A 332 -0.21 -4.34 -13.56
CA LEU A 332 0.31 -3.64 -14.72
C LEU A 332 -0.70 -3.70 -15.88
N GLY A 333 -0.95 -2.56 -16.52
CA GLY A 333 -1.96 -2.42 -17.57
C GLY A 333 -3.41 -2.35 -17.08
N GLY A 334 -3.66 -2.33 -15.76
CA GLY A 334 -5.00 -2.21 -15.18
C GLY A 334 -5.42 -0.79 -14.79
N LEU A 335 -4.53 0.20 -14.94
CA LEU A 335 -4.72 1.58 -14.44
C LEU A 335 -4.96 2.61 -15.54
N GLN A 336 -4.49 2.32 -16.75
CA GLN A 336 -4.55 3.20 -17.90
C GLN A 336 -5.91 3.10 -18.59
#